data_AF-A0A957UJ82-F1
#
_entry.id   AF-A0A957UJ82-F1
#
_cell.length_a   1.000
_cell.length_b   1.000
_cell.length_c   1.000
_cell.angle_alpha   90.00
_cell.angle_beta   90.00
_cell.angle_gamma   90.00
#
_symmetry.space_group_name_H-M   'P 1'
#
loop_
_entity.id
_entity.type
_entity.pdbx_description
1 polymer ?
#
loop_
_entity_poly.entity_id
_entity_poly.type
_entity_poly.pdbx_seq_one_letter_code
_entity_poly.pdbx_strand_id
1 'polypeptide(L)' 'DNVQIEGFDVVNNRPRTGAYRAPGGTNAAFASEVVMDEVAEQLSMDPLEFRRINAAVEGDR' A
#
# COMPACT_ATOMS: atom_id res chain seq x y z
N ASP A 1 1.19 14.31 6.44
CA ASP A 1 0.45 13.70 7.57
C ASP A 1 -1.06 13.72 7.37
N ASN A 2 -1.57 13.07 6.31
CA ASN A 2 -3.00 12.85 6.14
C ASN A 2 -3.21 11.42 5.64
N VAL A 3 -3.54 10.51 6.56
CA VAL A 3 -3.80 9.10 6.26
C VAL A 3 -5.02 8.66 7.07
N GLN A 4 -5.99 8.04 6.41
CA GLN A 4 -7.13 7.38 7.04
C GLN A 4 -7.17 5.94 6.58
N ILE A 5 -7.31 5.00 7.51
CA ILE A 5 -7.36 3.56 7.22
C ILE A 5 -8.63 2.99 7.85
N GLU A 6 -9.44 2.33 7.03
CA GLU A 6 -10.60 1.57 7.48
C GLU A 6 -10.44 0.12 7.03
N GLY A 7 -10.72 -0.82 7.94
CA GLY A 7 -10.59 -2.26 7.68
C GLY A 7 -11.85 -2.98 8.12
N PHE A 8 -12.38 -3.85 7.26
CA PHE A 8 -13.57 -4.65 7.54
C PHE A 8 -13.22 -6.13 7.49
N ASP A 9 -13.61 -6.88 8.53
CA ASP A 9 -13.57 -8.33 8.51
C ASP A 9 -14.91 -8.86 7.96
N VAL A 10 -14.87 -9.48 6.78
CA VAL A 10 -16.06 -9.95 6.08
C VAL A 10 -16.24 -11.43 6.35
N VAL A 11 -17.20 -11.76 7.22
CA VAL A 11 -17.58 -13.13 7.53
C VAL A 11 -18.39 -13.73 6.36
N ASN A 12 -17.94 -14.87 5.86
CA ASN A 12 -18.59 -15.60 4.78
C ASN A 12 -18.43 -17.12 4.96
N ASN A 13 -19.05 -17.89 4.08
CA ASN A 13 -19.09 -19.35 4.18
C ASN A 13 -17.89 -20.05 3.51
N ARG A 14 -16.78 -19.33 3.25
CA ARG A 14 -15.55 -19.93 2.72
C ARG A 14 -14.67 -20.51 3.84
N PRO A 15 -13.70 -21.38 3.52
CA PRO A 15 -12.72 -21.84 4.50
C PRO A 15 -12.06 -20.67 5.23
N ARG A 16 -11.83 -20.83 6.53
CA ARG A 16 -11.26 -19.80 7.40
C ARG A 16 -9.91 -19.33 6.86
N THR A 17 -9.81 -18.04 6.57
CA THR A 17 -8.54 -17.36 6.29
C THR A 17 -7.73 -17.21 7.59
N GLY A 18 -6.40 -17.31 7.47
CA GLY A 18 -5.48 -17.21 8.60
C GLY A 18 -4.18 -16.52 8.20
N ALA A 19 -3.25 -16.43 9.15
CA ALA A 19 -1.94 -15.84 8.90
C ALA A 19 -1.17 -16.65 7.85
N TYR A 20 -0.77 -15.97 6.77
CA TYR A 20 0.11 -16.52 5.76
C TYR A 20 1.11 -15.44 5.35
N ARG A 21 2.40 -15.77 5.39
CA ARG A 21 3.58 -14.95 5.03
C ARG A 21 3.31 -13.44 4.87
N ALA A 22 3.58 -12.68 5.94
CA ALA A 22 3.25 -11.24 6.09
C ALA A 22 1.73 -10.97 6.10
N PRO A 23 1.02 -11.34 7.18
CA PRO A 23 -0.44 -11.21 7.28
C PRO A 23 -0.90 -9.77 6.98
N GLY A 24 -1.68 -9.59 5.91
CA GLY A 24 -2.17 -8.28 5.45
C GLY A 24 -1.14 -7.38 4.78
N GLY A 25 0.16 -7.58 5.05
CA GLY A 25 1.25 -6.74 4.55
C GLY A 25 1.40 -6.79 3.03
N THR A 26 1.33 -7.99 2.43
CA THR A 26 1.41 -8.14 0.96
C THR A 26 0.26 -7.45 0.23
N ASN A 27 -0.96 -7.55 0.76
CA ASN A 27 -2.14 -6.91 0.16
C ASN A 27 -2.06 -5.38 0.28
N ALA A 28 -1.68 -4.88 1.46
CA ALA A 28 -1.51 -3.44 1.69
C ALA A 28 -0.41 -2.85 0.82
N ALA A 29 0.75 -3.51 0.74
CA ALA A 29 1.87 -3.07 -0.08
C ALA A 29 1.50 -3.05 -1.57
N PHE A 30 0.81 -4.08 -2.07
CA PHE A 30 0.33 -4.09 -3.45
C PHE A 30 -0.61 -2.90 -3.72
N ALA A 31 -1.59 -2.67 -2.85
CA ALA A 31 -2.52 -1.55 -3.01
C ALA A 31 -1.81 -0.18 -3.00
N SER A 32 -0.86 0.04 -2.08
CA SER A 32 -0.11 1.30 -2.03
C SER A 32 0.79 1.50 -3.25
N GLU A 33 1.49 0.46 -3.71
CA GLU A 33 2.40 0.57 -4.85
C GLU A 33 1.65 0.81 -6.17
N VAL A 34 0.47 0.21 -6.35
CA VAL A 34 -0.38 0.47 -7.53
C VAL A 34 -0.78 1.95 -7.58
N VAL A 35 -1.21 2.53 -6.44
CA VAL A 35 -1.56 3.96 -6.40
C VAL A 35 -0.33 4.83 -6.69
N MET A 36 0.86 4.46 -6.19
CA MET A 36 2.10 5.20 -6.47
C MET A 36 2.43 5.21 -7.97
N ASP A 37 2.26 4.08 -8.66
CA ASP A 37 2.49 3.99 -10.11
C ASP A 37 1.45 4.79 -10.90
N GLU A 38 0.16 4.70 -10.55
CA GLU A 38 -0.91 5.46 -11.20
C GLU A 38 -0.71 6.98 -11.08
N VAL A 39 -0.26 7.46 -9.91
CA VAL A 39 0.03 8.88 -9.70
C VAL A 39 1.27 9.31 -10.50
N ALA A 40 2.32 8.48 -10.54
CA ALA A 40 3.51 8.78 -11.35
C ALA A 40 3.17 8.90 -12.84
N GLU A 41 2.32 8.01 -13.36
CA GLU A 41 1.84 8.05 -14.75
C GLU A 41 1.04 9.33 -15.04
N GLN A 42 0.09 9.68 -14.17
CA GLN A 42 -0.72 10.90 -14.33
C GLN A 42 0.12 12.18 -14.31
N LEU A 43 1.20 12.19 -13.52
CA LEU A 43 2.15 13.31 -13.46
C LEU A 43 3.22 13.25 -14.56
N SER A 44 3.20 12.23 -15.44
CA SER A 44 4.22 11.98 -16.45
C SER A 44 5.64 11.96 -15.88
N MET A 45 5.78 11.39 -14.67
CA MET A 45 7.03 11.29 -13.94
C MET A 45 7.57 9.87 -14.02
N ASP A 46 8.89 9.72 -13.97
CA ASP A 46 9.50 8.40 -13.82
C ASP A 46 9.06 7.76 -12.48
N PRO A 47 8.53 6.53 -12.48
CA PRO A 47 8.01 5.90 -11.27
C PRO A 47 9.06 5.64 -10.17
N LEU A 48 10.34 5.48 -10.53
CA LEU A 48 11.42 5.31 -9.54
C LEU A 48 11.77 6.65 -8.91
N GLU A 49 11.87 7.70 -9.71
CA GLU A 49 12.06 9.06 -9.17
C GLU A 49 10.88 9.46 -8.28
N PHE A 50 9.63 9.19 -8.70
CA PHE A 50 8.45 9.48 -7.88
C PHE A 50 8.45 8.74 -6.54
N ARG A 51 8.88 7.49 -6.49
CA ARG A 51 9.07 6.77 -5.22
C ARG A 51 10.18 7.39 -4.38
N ARG A 52 11.28 7.80 -5.01
CA ARG A 52 12.44 8.36 -4.32
C ARG A 52 12.13 9.68 -3.62
N ILE A 53 11.38 10.59 -4.25
CA ILE A 53 10.94 11.85 -3.60
C ILE A 53 9.93 11.63 -2.46
N ASN A 54 9.19 10.52 -2.46
CA ASN A 54 8.21 10.18 -1.43
C ASN A 54 8.69 9.09 -0.45
N ALA A 55 9.97 8.70 -0.52
CA ALA A 55 10.53 7.68 0.35
C ALA A 55 10.68 8.23 1.78
N ALA A 56 10.35 7.39 2.77
CA ALA A 56 10.58 7.73 4.18
C ALA A 56 12.08 7.92 4.43
N VAL A 57 12.43 8.98 5.16
CA VAL A 57 13.80 9.26 5.61
C VAL A 57 13.94 9.02 7.10
N GLU A 58 15.19 8.96 7.57
CA GLU A 58 15.47 8.80 9.00
C GLU A 58 14.83 9.93 9.81
N GLY A 59 14.04 9.56 10.81
CA GLY A 59 13.32 10.51 11.66
C GLY A 59 11.91 10.86 11.18
N ASP A 60 11.48 10.37 10.01
CA ASP A 60 10.08 10.44 9.61
C ASP A 60 9.20 9.55 10.50
N ARG A 61 7.93 9.94 10.63
CA ARG A 61 6.96 9.39 11.57
C ARG A 61 5.96 8.45 10.91
#